data_AF-A0A7J7IQN5-F1
#
_entry.id   AF-A0A7J7IQN5-F1
#
_cell.length_a   1.000
_cell.length_b   1.000
_cell.length_c   1.000
_cell.angle_alpha   90.00
_cell.angle_beta   90.00
_cell.angle_gamma   90.00
#
_symmetry.space_group_name_H-M   'P 1'
#
loop_
_entity.id
_entity.type
_entity.pdbx_description
1 polymer ?
#
loop_
_entity_poly.entity_id
_entity_poly.type
_entity_poly.pdbx_seq_one_letter_code
_entity_poly.pdbx_strand_id
1 'polypeptide(L)'
;MKEGLRGSGRCSPVGAGTPHALVLVLGRLEQSPRMLAHATALAEVGCRVTLAGYGSVDEHHPSIQVVSLSSKAPASVHVATSTRRCAARVLYLVLVLSALWGRFRQALRVLEQLPPWDLLIIQNPPAFPTFFLTLWLRWRRIRRKALIVIDWHNTTHSIMAVNEAPGLAIAVARRLEYFLGKRIADAHLSVTRILRSCLLFEMHLDPERVLVLPDRPLRAWIDRQQRHLAGEGVRLALRRAWCTRVLGCSDAALERMVTEPWLCSSTSWTPDEPMELLFQAMAVLEREHGWSGHLFITGRGPLQSHYVETIWPKLGLHRWHLHALWLPSRADYAELLSIANVGISMHMSSSGMDLPMKVFDMWGCGIPVVALLLSLSGAGTSIVQALHRGASHKSASRRCHGSLFYGPLRSRSSDPAGEGARGTLSGEYCAYLLR
;
A
#
# COMPACT_ATOMS: atom_id res chain seq x y z
N MET A 1 -6.25 54.14 -10.76
CA MET A 1 -6.87 53.37 -9.66
C MET A 1 -6.70 51.89 -10.04
N LYS A 2 -5.65 51.17 -9.67
CA LYS A 2 -5.09 50.85 -8.33
C LYS A 2 -6.15 50.33 -7.36
N GLU A 3 -5.84 49.15 -6.80
CA GLU A 3 -6.45 48.44 -5.65
C GLU A 3 -7.61 47.49 -6.00
N GLY A 4 -7.67 46.25 -5.50
CA GLY A 4 -6.78 45.56 -4.58
C GLY A 4 -7.18 44.09 -4.43
N LEU A 5 -6.18 43.23 -4.24
CA LEU A 5 -6.29 41.89 -3.64
C LEU A 5 -4.97 41.64 -2.91
N ARG A 6 -4.85 42.22 -1.71
CA ARG A 6 -3.85 41.85 -0.70
C ARG A 6 -4.49 40.79 0.19
N GLY A 7 -4.21 39.51 -0.09
CA GLY A 7 -4.34 38.41 0.86
C GLY A 7 -2.95 38.01 1.32
N SER A 8 -2.56 38.45 2.52
CA SER A 8 -1.25 38.22 3.12
C SER A 8 -1.14 36.82 3.71
N GLY A 9 -0.38 35.95 3.04
CA GLY A 9 0.32 34.82 3.63
C GLY A 9 1.74 34.83 3.07
N ARG A 10 2.64 35.62 3.67
CA ARG A 10 4.05 35.62 3.28
C ARG A 10 4.65 34.28 3.70
N CYS A 11 4.67 33.30 2.79
CA CYS A 11 5.69 32.27 2.84
C CYS A 11 7.05 32.97 2.68
N SER A 12 7.92 32.81 3.67
CA SER A 12 9.32 33.20 3.55
C SER A 12 9.91 32.59 2.26
N PRO A 13 10.68 33.33 1.46
CA PRO A 13 11.34 32.76 0.30
C PRO A 13 12.38 31.77 0.79
N VAL A 14 12.05 30.48 0.70
CA VAL A 14 13.00 29.38 0.87
C VAL A 14 14.18 29.63 -0.07
N GLY A 15 15.38 29.80 0.49
CA GLY A 15 16.53 30.41 -0.16
C GLY A 15 16.96 29.75 -1.48
N ALA A 16 17.55 30.56 -2.36
CA ALA A 16 18.28 30.11 -3.54
C ALA A 16 19.36 29.09 -3.12
N GLY A 17 19.25 27.85 -3.59
CA GLY A 17 20.12 26.74 -3.21
C GLY A 17 19.38 25.52 -2.63
N THR A 18 18.08 25.64 -2.34
CA THR A 18 17.30 24.52 -1.79
C THR A 18 16.94 23.51 -2.89
N PRO A 19 17.32 22.21 -2.76
CA PRO A 19 17.05 21.19 -3.77
C PRO A 19 15.55 20.98 -3.95
N HIS A 20 15.13 20.69 -5.18
CA HIS A 20 13.74 20.44 -5.51
C HIS A 20 13.50 19.00 -5.94
N ALA A 21 12.58 18.32 -5.25
CA ALA A 21 12.13 17.00 -5.59
C ALA A 21 10.73 17.02 -6.22
N LEU A 22 10.58 16.30 -7.33
CA LEU A 22 9.31 16.02 -7.96
C LEU A 22 8.90 14.59 -7.64
N VAL A 23 7.77 14.41 -6.98
CA VAL A 23 7.16 13.11 -6.69
C VAL A 23 5.99 12.92 -7.64
N LEU A 24 6.11 11.99 -8.60
CA LEU A 24 5.14 11.79 -9.67
C LEU A 24 4.36 10.48 -9.51
N VAL A 25 3.04 10.61 -9.51
CA VAL A 25 2.07 9.52 -9.36
C VAL A 25 1.08 9.56 -10.52
N LEU A 26 1.17 8.62 -11.46
CA LEU A 26 0.12 8.43 -12.49
C LEU A 26 -1.06 7.60 -11.96
N GLY A 27 -1.56 8.01 -10.81
CA GLY A 27 -2.68 7.43 -10.08
C GLY A 27 -3.33 8.46 -9.17
N ARG A 28 -4.35 8.05 -8.42
CA ARG A 28 -5.02 8.91 -7.43
C ARG A 28 -4.10 9.08 -6.23
N LEU A 29 -3.82 10.34 -5.84
CA LEU A 29 -2.91 10.65 -4.73
C LEU A 29 -3.43 10.10 -3.40
N GLU A 30 -4.74 10.14 -3.19
CA GLU A 30 -5.43 9.60 -2.02
C GLU A 30 -5.29 8.08 -1.86
N GLN A 31 -4.93 7.37 -2.93
CA GLN A 31 -4.69 5.92 -2.96
C GLN A 31 -3.20 5.58 -2.95
N SER A 32 -2.31 6.59 -2.81
CA SER A 32 -0.86 6.42 -2.91
C SER A 32 -0.13 6.92 -1.66
N PRO A 33 -0.45 6.42 -0.46
CA PRO A 33 0.05 6.96 0.81
C PRO A 33 1.57 6.87 0.96
N ARG A 34 2.24 5.88 0.35
CA ARG A 34 3.71 5.83 0.34
C ARG A 34 4.33 7.00 -0.41
N MET A 35 3.74 7.43 -1.52
CA MET A 35 4.23 8.59 -2.27
C MET A 35 3.99 9.90 -1.52
N LEU A 36 2.88 9.98 -0.77
CA LEU A 36 2.67 11.07 0.18
C LEU A 36 3.76 11.06 1.26
N ALA A 37 4.06 9.90 1.84
CA ALA A 37 5.11 9.77 2.84
C ALA A 37 6.50 10.15 2.30
N HIS A 38 6.82 9.82 1.04
CA HIS A 38 8.04 10.30 0.38
C HIS A 38 8.08 11.81 0.25
N ALA A 39 6.97 12.42 -0.17
CA ALA A 39 6.86 13.87 -0.28
C ALA A 39 7.08 14.55 1.07
N THR A 40 6.44 14.05 2.14
CA THR A 40 6.64 14.54 3.51
C THR A 40 8.08 14.35 3.98
N ALA A 41 8.66 13.15 3.80
CA ALA A 41 10.03 12.87 4.25
C ALA A 41 11.07 13.75 3.54
N LEU A 42 10.91 14.01 2.24
CA LEU A 42 11.78 14.92 1.50
C LEU A 42 11.64 16.36 2.01
N ALA A 43 10.41 16.79 2.29
CA ALA A 43 10.12 18.12 2.79
C ALA A 43 10.69 18.33 4.21
N GLU A 44 10.62 17.31 5.08
CA GLU A 44 11.21 17.31 6.44
C GLU A 44 12.75 17.47 6.41
N VAL A 45 13.41 16.95 5.37
CA VAL A 45 14.87 17.10 5.17
C VAL A 45 15.23 18.42 4.49
N GLY A 46 14.23 19.28 4.24
CA GLY A 46 14.43 20.64 3.71
C GLY A 46 14.35 20.75 2.19
N CYS A 47 13.93 19.71 1.47
CA CYS A 47 13.66 19.84 0.04
C CYS A 47 12.39 20.67 -0.21
N ARG A 48 12.39 21.45 -1.29
CA ARG A 48 11.13 21.87 -1.91
C ARG A 48 10.54 20.63 -2.59
N VAL A 49 9.23 20.41 -2.49
CA VAL A 49 8.61 19.23 -3.07
C VAL A 49 7.42 19.63 -3.95
N THR A 50 7.41 19.13 -5.19
CA THR A 50 6.21 19.12 -6.02
C THR A 50 5.63 17.71 -6.02
N LEU A 51 4.41 17.54 -5.52
CA LEU A 51 3.68 16.28 -5.56
C LEU A 51 2.67 16.33 -6.72
N ALA A 52 2.90 15.56 -7.78
CA ALA A 52 2.08 15.55 -8.97
C ALA A 52 1.29 14.24 -9.11
N GLY A 53 -0.03 14.31 -9.22
CA GLY A 53 -0.88 13.13 -9.45
C GLY A 53 -2.34 13.47 -9.71
N TYR A 54 -3.21 12.47 -9.81
CA TYR A 54 -4.66 12.70 -9.98
C TYR A 54 -5.33 12.96 -8.64
N GLY A 55 -6.37 13.81 -8.65
CA GLY A 55 -7.10 14.18 -7.45
C GLY A 55 -6.44 15.32 -6.67
N SER A 56 -6.93 15.53 -5.46
CA SER A 56 -6.41 16.49 -4.48
C SER A 56 -6.27 15.79 -3.14
N VAL A 57 -5.20 16.12 -2.43
CA VAL A 57 -4.98 15.67 -1.05
C VAL A 57 -4.75 16.89 -0.19
N ASP A 58 -5.30 16.85 1.02
CA ASP A 58 -5.14 17.91 2.02
C ASP A 58 -3.78 17.75 2.71
N GLU A 59 -2.71 17.95 1.94
CA GLU A 59 -1.33 17.99 2.44
C GLU A 59 -0.98 19.44 2.78
N HIS A 60 -0.72 19.69 4.06
CA HIS A 60 -0.58 21.05 4.59
C HIS A 60 0.89 21.45 4.83
N HIS A 61 1.84 20.58 4.49
CA HIS A 61 3.25 20.89 4.70
C HIS A 61 3.68 22.10 3.83
N PRO A 62 4.28 23.17 4.41
CA PRO A 62 4.54 24.42 3.70
C PRO A 62 5.51 24.28 2.51
N SER A 63 6.39 23.27 2.56
CA SER A 63 7.35 22.99 1.48
C SER A 63 6.81 22.06 0.38
N ILE A 64 5.55 21.59 0.48
CA ILE A 64 4.93 20.68 -0.50
C ILE A 64 3.90 21.45 -1.33
N GLN A 65 4.11 21.46 -2.64
CA GLN A 65 3.14 21.95 -3.62
C GLN A 65 2.43 20.76 -4.28
N VAL A 66 1.13 20.63 -4.06
CA VAL A 66 0.31 19.60 -4.72
C VAL A 66 -0.15 20.10 -6.09
N VAL A 67 0.14 19.35 -7.15
CA VAL A 67 -0.21 19.67 -8.53
C VAL A 67 -1.07 18.57 -9.12
N SER A 68 -2.31 18.90 -9.46
CA SER A 68 -3.23 17.92 -10.03
C SER A 68 -2.97 17.74 -11.53
N LEU A 69 -2.81 16.50 -11.98
CA LEU A 69 -2.75 16.14 -13.40
C LEU A 69 -4.10 16.37 -14.08
N SER A 70 -5.20 16.17 -13.35
CA SER A 70 -6.57 16.41 -13.79
C SER A 70 -7.54 16.43 -12.62
N SER A 71 -8.60 17.22 -12.75
CA SER A 71 -9.76 17.16 -11.86
C SER A 71 -10.58 15.87 -12.01
N LYS A 72 -10.49 15.18 -13.16
CA LYS A 72 -11.16 13.89 -13.39
C LYS A 72 -10.14 12.75 -13.40
N ALA A 73 -10.32 11.78 -12.50
CA ALA A 73 -9.55 10.54 -12.56
C ALA A 73 -9.81 9.84 -13.91
N PRO A 74 -8.78 9.27 -14.56
CA PRO A 74 -8.97 8.61 -15.84
C PRO A 74 -9.88 7.39 -15.67
N ALA A 75 -10.90 7.27 -16.54
CA ALA A 75 -11.72 6.07 -16.60
C ALA A 75 -10.83 4.84 -16.85
N SER A 76 -11.08 3.75 -16.13
CA SER A 76 -10.46 2.47 -16.42
C SER A 76 -11.02 1.97 -17.75
N VAL A 77 -10.13 1.58 -18.66
CA VAL A 77 -10.53 0.97 -19.94
C VAL A 77 -10.84 -0.49 -19.67
N HIS A 78 -12.07 -0.77 -19.24
CA HIS A 78 -12.61 -2.11 -19.21
C HIS A 78 -13.38 -2.34 -20.51
N VAL A 79 -12.90 -3.24 -21.37
CA VAL A 79 -13.71 -3.75 -22.47
C VAL A 79 -14.31 -5.05 -21.99
N ALA A 80 -15.65 -5.12 -22.01
CA ALA A 80 -16.38 -6.34 -21.74
C ALA A 80 -15.81 -7.46 -22.63
N THR A 81 -15.28 -8.49 -22.00
CA THR A 81 -14.72 -9.70 -22.62
C THR A 81 -15.84 -10.56 -23.20
N SER A 82 -16.55 -10.02 -24.18
CA SER A 82 -17.61 -10.73 -24.90
C SER A 82 -17.68 -10.19 -26.32
N THR A 83 -16.74 -10.65 -27.16
CA THR A 83 -16.99 -10.94 -28.59
C THR A 83 -15.69 -11.36 -29.29
N ARG A 84 -15.71 -12.53 -29.94
CA ARG A 84 -14.60 -13.14 -30.70
C ARG A 84 -14.31 -12.45 -32.06
N ARG A 85 -14.47 -11.12 -32.18
CA ARG A 85 -14.24 -10.42 -33.46
C ARG A 85 -12.87 -9.73 -33.46
N CYS A 86 -12.06 -9.93 -34.52
CA CYS A 86 -10.78 -9.24 -34.69
C CYS A 86 -10.89 -7.71 -34.57
N ALA A 87 -12.00 -7.13 -35.07
CA ALA A 87 -12.27 -5.70 -34.94
C ALA A 87 -12.35 -5.22 -33.48
N ALA A 88 -12.90 -6.03 -32.56
CA ALA A 88 -12.98 -5.69 -31.14
C ALA A 88 -11.59 -5.69 -30.47
N ARG A 89 -10.69 -6.59 -30.89
CA ARG A 89 -9.30 -6.64 -30.40
C ARG A 89 -8.48 -5.44 -30.86
N VAL A 90 -8.62 -5.06 -32.14
CA VAL A 90 -7.96 -3.87 -32.69
C VAL A 90 -8.49 -2.60 -32.01
N LEU A 91 -9.82 -2.49 -31.85
CA LEU A 91 -10.43 -1.37 -31.14
C LEU A 91 -9.94 -1.29 -29.69
N TYR A 92 -9.88 -2.41 -28.97
CA TYR A 92 -9.33 -2.47 -27.62
C TYR A 92 -7.89 -1.95 -27.56
N LEU A 93 -7.02 -2.42 -28.46
CA LEU A 93 -5.64 -1.96 -28.53
C LEU A 93 -5.57 -0.45 -28.79
N VAL A 94 -6.38 0.06 -29.73
CA VAL A 94 -6.47 1.50 -30.03
C VAL A 94 -6.93 2.28 -28.80
N LEU A 95 -7.93 1.82 -28.06
CA LEU A 95 -8.42 2.48 -26.84
C LEU A 95 -7.36 2.50 -25.74
N VAL A 96 -6.67 1.39 -25.50
CA VAL A 96 -5.59 1.30 -24.52
C VAL A 96 -4.43 2.24 -24.89
N LEU A 97 -3.96 2.19 -26.14
CA LEU A 97 -2.89 3.06 -26.62
C LEU A 97 -3.30 4.54 -26.56
N SER A 98 -4.53 4.87 -26.93
CA SER A 98 -5.08 6.23 -26.84
C SER A 98 -5.13 6.72 -25.39
N ALA A 99 -5.53 5.86 -24.45
CA ALA A 99 -5.56 6.18 -23.03
C ALA A 99 -4.14 6.39 -22.47
N LEU A 100 -3.17 5.51 -22.80
CA LEU A 100 -1.77 5.67 -22.42
C LEU A 100 -1.18 6.98 -22.98
N TRP A 101 -1.47 7.28 -24.24
CA TRP A 101 -1.02 8.49 -24.91
C TRP A 101 -1.63 9.77 -24.32
N GLY A 102 -2.91 9.73 -23.98
CA GLY A 102 -3.58 10.82 -23.27
C GLY A 102 -2.90 11.13 -21.93
N ARG A 103 -2.61 10.08 -21.14
CA ARG A 103 -1.89 10.20 -19.85
C ARG A 103 -0.48 10.73 -20.03
N PHE A 104 0.26 10.25 -21.04
CA PHE A 104 1.59 10.75 -21.38
C PHE A 104 1.55 12.26 -21.69
N ARG A 105 0.65 12.71 -22.58
CA ARG A 105 0.53 14.12 -22.95
C ARG A 105 0.13 15.01 -21.78
N GLN A 106 -0.77 14.53 -20.93
CA GLN A 106 -1.22 15.26 -19.75
C GLN A 106 -0.08 15.45 -18.75
N ALA A 107 0.65 14.38 -18.43
CA ALA A 107 1.82 14.46 -17.57
C ALA A 107 2.87 15.40 -18.15
N LEU A 108 3.15 15.29 -19.46
CA LEU A 108 4.10 16.16 -20.14
C LEU A 108 3.75 17.65 -20.00
N ARG A 109 2.50 18.04 -20.28
CA ARG A 109 2.05 19.44 -20.16
C ARG A 109 2.23 20.00 -18.76
N VAL A 110 1.96 19.18 -17.73
CA VAL A 110 2.15 19.59 -16.33
C VAL A 110 3.64 19.77 -16.05
N LEU A 111 4.49 18.80 -16.45
CA LEU A 111 5.93 18.88 -16.22
C LEU A 111 6.59 20.10 -16.90
N GLU A 112 6.09 20.52 -18.06
CA GLU A 112 6.59 21.72 -18.76
C GLU A 112 6.32 23.02 -17.98
N GLN A 113 5.31 23.04 -17.11
CA GLN A 113 4.96 24.20 -16.29
C GLN A 113 5.66 24.20 -14.92
N LEU A 114 6.31 23.09 -14.54
CA LEU A 114 6.93 22.95 -13.23
C LEU A 114 8.31 23.64 -13.16
N PRO A 115 8.65 24.22 -11.99
CA PRO A 115 9.96 24.80 -11.78
C PRO A 115 11.05 23.72 -11.79
N PRO A 116 12.33 24.09 -11.96
CA PRO A 116 13.45 23.17 -11.91
C PRO A 116 13.52 22.21 -10.76
N TRP A 117 13.59 20.91 -11.08
CA TRP A 117 13.78 19.80 -10.14
C TRP A 117 15.15 19.13 -10.32
N ASP A 118 15.69 18.66 -9.21
CA ASP A 118 16.97 17.96 -9.06
C ASP A 118 16.77 16.45 -8.82
N LEU A 119 15.58 16.07 -8.37
CA LEU A 119 15.17 14.68 -8.11
C LEU A 119 13.78 14.42 -8.68
N LEU A 120 13.59 13.29 -9.33
CA LEU A 120 12.30 12.78 -9.80
C LEU A 120 12.08 11.39 -9.22
N ILE A 121 11.08 11.24 -8.34
CA ILE A 121 10.64 9.94 -7.81
C ILE A 121 9.36 9.54 -8.54
N ILE A 122 9.33 8.31 -9.06
CA ILE A 122 8.21 7.76 -9.81
C ILE A 122 7.67 6.52 -9.14
N GLN A 123 6.36 6.48 -8.94
CA GLN A 123 5.67 5.28 -8.49
C GLN A 123 5.56 4.24 -9.62
N ASN A 124 5.98 3.00 -9.36
CA ASN A 124 5.64 1.84 -10.16
C ASN A 124 4.86 0.81 -9.31
N PRO A 125 3.67 0.37 -9.73
CA PRO A 125 2.94 0.65 -10.98
C PRO A 125 2.04 1.92 -10.95
N PRO A 126 1.58 2.44 -12.11
CA PRO A 126 1.81 1.93 -13.48
C PRO A 126 3.12 2.42 -14.13
N ALA A 127 3.76 1.55 -14.91
CA ALA A 127 4.99 1.87 -15.66
C ALA A 127 4.75 2.71 -16.92
N PHE A 128 3.75 2.35 -17.74
CA PHE A 128 3.75 2.63 -19.19
C PHE A 128 3.11 3.93 -19.70
N PRO A 129 2.88 4.95 -18.87
CA PRO A 129 3.10 6.31 -19.40
C PRO A 129 4.32 7.00 -18.77
N THR A 130 4.64 6.68 -17.51
CA THR A 130 5.71 7.34 -16.78
C THR A 130 7.11 6.98 -17.29
N PHE A 131 7.31 5.73 -17.69
CA PHE A 131 8.60 5.27 -18.24
C PHE A 131 8.85 5.85 -19.63
N PHE A 132 7.82 6.01 -20.45
CA PHE A 132 7.95 6.70 -21.73
C PHE A 132 8.20 8.20 -21.54
N LEU A 133 7.55 8.83 -20.56
CA LEU A 133 7.78 10.23 -20.22
C LEU A 133 9.23 10.48 -19.79
N THR A 134 9.76 9.65 -18.90
CA THR A 134 11.17 9.75 -18.47
C THR A 134 12.15 9.44 -19.59
N LEU A 135 11.88 8.45 -20.43
CA LEU A 135 12.69 8.19 -21.62
C LEU A 135 12.73 9.42 -22.54
N TRP A 136 11.57 10.05 -22.76
CA TRP A 136 11.47 11.29 -23.53
C TRP A 136 12.26 12.44 -22.90
N LEU A 137 12.17 12.63 -21.57
CA LEU A 137 12.96 13.64 -20.84
C LEU A 137 14.46 13.42 -21.02
N ARG A 138 14.94 12.17 -20.88
CA ARG A 138 16.34 11.79 -21.09
C ARG A 138 16.78 12.07 -22.53
N TRP A 139 15.97 11.66 -23.50
CA TRP A 139 16.25 11.84 -24.93
C TRP A 139 16.32 13.32 -25.32
N ARG A 140 15.36 14.13 -24.87
CA ARG A 140 15.34 15.60 -25.05
C ARG A 140 16.38 16.35 -24.23
N ARG A 141 17.16 15.64 -23.40
CA ARG A 141 18.16 16.23 -22.49
C ARG A 141 17.56 17.22 -21.48
N ILE A 142 16.27 17.10 -21.19
CA ILE A 142 15.58 17.94 -20.20
C ILE A 142 16.00 17.47 -18.81
N ARG A 143 16.40 18.40 -17.95
CA ARG A 143 16.87 18.13 -16.58
C ARG A 143 18.00 17.08 -16.54
N ARG A 144 19.02 17.22 -17.38
CA ARG A 144 20.14 16.24 -17.46
C ARG A 144 20.78 15.87 -16.12
N LYS A 145 20.84 16.81 -15.17
CA LYS A 145 21.43 16.61 -13.84
C LYS A 145 20.45 16.04 -12.81
N ALA A 146 19.16 15.94 -13.13
CA ALA A 146 18.19 15.41 -12.20
C ALA A 146 18.34 13.90 -12.04
N LEU A 147 18.36 13.46 -10.79
CA LEU A 147 18.34 12.05 -10.43
C LEU A 147 16.92 11.50 -10.63
N ILE A 148 16.81 10.36 -11.30
CA ILE A 148 15.55 9.66 -11.51
C ILE A 148 15.54 8.39 -10.66
N VAL A 149 14.55 8.30 -9.77
CA VAL A 149 14.35 7.16 -8.88
C VAL A 149 13.02 6.51 -9.18
N ILE A 150 13.02 5.20 -9.41
CA ILE A 150 11.77 4.42 -9.53
C ILE A 150 11.51 3.73 -8.20
N ASP A 151 10.34 3.96 -7.63
CA ASP A 151 9.86 3.27 -6.43
C ASP A 151 8.97 2.09 -6.82
N TRP A 152 9.51 0.89 -6.65
CA TRP A 152 8.87 -0.37 -7.01
C TRP A 152 8.07 -0.91 -5.83
N HIS A 153 6.75 -0.92 -6.00
CA HIS A 153 5.82 -1.61 -5.10
C HIS A 153 5.41 -2.95 -5.63
N ASN A 154 5.06 -2.97 -6.91
CA ASN A 154 4.62 -4.14 -7.63
C ASN A 154 5.04 -3.97 -9.09
N THR A 155 4.67 -4.90 -9.97
CA THR A 155 4.97 -4.77 -11.39
C THR A 155 3.69 -4.55 -12.19
N THR A 156 3.81 -3.77 -13.25
CA THR A 156 2.67 -3.48 -14.14
C THR A 156 2.21 -4.75 -14.84
N HIS A 157 3.14 -5.61 -15.25
CA HIS A 157 2.80 -6.88 -15.89
C HIS A 157 2.10 -7.87 -14.95
N SER A 158 2.40 -7.88 -13.64
CA SER A 158 1.68 -8.74 -12.69
C SER A 158 0.26 -8.24 -12.46
N ILE A 159 0.06 -6.92 -12.36
CA ILE A 159 -1.28 -6.32 -12.32
C ILE A 159 -2.06 -6.63 -13.60
N MET A 160 -1.41 -6.60 -14.76
CA MET A 160 -2.04 -7.02 -16.02
C MET A 160 -2.47 -8.49 -15.99
N ALA A 161 -1.67 -9.37 -15.39
CA ALA A 161 -2.01 -10.79 -15.25
C ALA A 161 -3.24 -11.01 -14.36
N VAL A 162 -3.34 -10.31 -13.23
CA VAL A 162 -4.53 -10.36 -12.35
C VAL A 162 -5.78 -9.83 -13.04
N ASN A 163 -5.64 -8.83 -13.91
CA ASN A 163 -6.74 -8.28 -14.71
C ASN A 163 -7.02 -9.09 -16.00
N GLU A 164 -6.55 -10.34 -16.07
CA GLU A 164 -6.79 -11.27 -17.18
C GLU A 164 -6.37 -10.74 -18.56
N ALA A 165 -5.32 -9.91 -18.61
CA ALA A 165 -4.79 -9.43 -19.88
C ALA A 165 -4.24 -10.59 -20.74
N PRO A 166 -4.22 -10.45 -22.08
CA PRO A 166 -3.66 -11.49 -22.95
C PRO A 166 -2.20 -11.81 -22.62
N GLY A 167 -1.84 -13.10 -22.60
CA GLY A 167 -0.47 -13.56 -22.24
C GLY A 167 0.65 -12.90 -23.03
N LEU A 168 0.47 -12.67 -24.34
CA LEU A 168 1.45 -11.94 -25.16
C LEU A 168 1.63 -10.49 -24.69
N ALA A 169 0.53 -9.81 -24.31
CA ALA A 169 0.60 -8.44 -23.81
C ALA A 169 1.32 -8.37 -22.47
N ILE A 170 1.10 -9.35 -21.58
CA ILE A 170 1.81 -9.48 -20.30
C ILE A 170 3.30 -9.70 -20.54
N ALA A 171 3.68 -10.60 -21.46
CA ALA A 171 5.08 -10.87 -21.77
C ALA A 171 5.81 -9.65 -22.36
N VAL A 172 5.15 -8.93 -23.28
CA VAL A 172 5.68 -7.67 -23.83
C VAL A 172 5.80 -6.61 -22.76
N ALA A 173 4.78 -6.41 -21.92
CA ALA A 173 4.79 -5.48 -20.81
C ALA A 173 5.93 -5.81 -19.83
N ARG A 174 6.11 -7.07 -19.44
CA ARG A 174 7.22 -7.49 -18.56
C ARG A 174 8.57 -7.10 -19.14
N ARG A 175 8.82 -7.44 -20.41
CA ARG A 175 10.10 -7.18 -21.07
C ARG A 175 10.36 -5.68 -21.19
N LEU A 176 9.37 -4.90 -21.59
CA LEU A 176 9.49 -3.44 -21.69
C LEU A 176 9.67 -2.79 -20.32
N GLU A 177 9.01 -3.28 -19.28
CA GLU A 177 9.01 -2.69 -17.94
C GLU A 177 10.40 -2.76 -17.34
N TYR A 178 11.01 -3.95 -17.35
CA TYR A 178 12.37 -4.14 -16.86
C TYR A 178 13.42 -3.49 -17.76
N PHE A 179 13.27 -3.58 -19.09
CA PHE A 179 14.20 -2.95 -20.01
C PHE A 179 14.24 -1.42 -19.84
N LEU A 180 13.07 -0.77 -19.82
CA LEU A 180 12.97 0.67 -19.64
C LEU A 180 13.38 1.07 -18.22
N GLY A 181 12.92 0.34 -17.21
CA GLY A 181 13.28 0.58 -15.80
C GLY A 181 14.78 0.66 -15.60
N LYS A 182 15.54 -0.30 -16.17
CA LYS A 182 17.01 -0.30 -16.16
C LYS A 182 17.63 0.94 -16.82
N ARG A 183 17.05 1.38 -17.94
CA ARG A 183 17.62 2.40 -18.83
C ARG A 183 17.38 3.83 -18.34
N ILE A 184 16.23 4.10 -17.72
CA ILE A 184 15.78 5.47 -17.41
C ILE A 184 16.17 5.94 -16.01
N ALA A 185 16.19 5.02 -15.04
CA ALA A 185 16.44 5.33 -13.64
C ALA A 185 17.94 5.41 -13.35
N ASP A 186 18.31 6.23 -12.38
CA ASP A 186 19.63 6.24 -11.76
C ASP A 186 19.65 5.28 -10.56
N ALA A 187 18.59 5.28 -9.76
CA ALA A 187 18.40 4.38 -8.62
C ALA A 187 16.98 3.81 -8.52
N HIS A 188 16.83 2.75 -7.74
CA HIS A 188 15.58 2.02 -7.54
C HIS A 188 15.31 1.86 -6.05
N LEU A 189 14.06 2.08 -5.65
CA LEU A 189 13.56 1.71 -4.33
C LEU A 189 12.70 0.46 -4.47
N SER A 190 12.73 -0.41 -3.47
CA SER A 190 11.93 -1.64 -3.44
C SER A 190 11.26 -1.80 -2.09
N VAL A 191 9.96 -2.11 -2.08
CA VAL A 191 9.19 -2.33 -0.85
C VAL A 191 9.67 -3.55 -0.04
N THR A 192 10.25 -4.55 -0.70
CA THR A 192 10.70 -5.77 -0.02
C THR A 192 12.05 -6.24 -0.56
N ARG A 193 12.68 -7.13 0.21
CA ARG A 193 13.91 -7.81 -0.22
C ARG A 193 13.67 -8.78 -1.36
N ILE A 194 12.52 -9.44 -1.38
CA ILE A 194 12.14 -10.37 -2.45
C ILE A 194 12.04 -9.59 -3.76
N LEU A 195 11.35 -8.44 -3.74
CA LEU A 195 11.26 -7.57 -4.89
C LEU A 195 12.65 -7.05 -5.30
N ARG A 196 13.50 -6.62 -4.36
CA ARG A 196 14.89 -6.26 -4.68
C ARG A 196 15.63 -7.37 -5.41
N SER A 197 15.61 -8.60 -4.89
CA SER A 197 16.29 -9.74 -5.51
C SER A 197 15.79 -10.00 -6.93
N CYS A 198 14.47 -9.90 -7.14
CA CYS A 198 13.87 -9.99 -8.46
C CYS A 198 14.34 -8.87 -9.40
N LEU A 199 14.32 -7.61 -8.95
CA LEU A 199 14.79 -6.47 -9.76
C LEU A 199 16.26 -6.61 -10.14
N LEU A 200 17.12 -7.03 -9.21
CA LEU A 200 18.54 -7.28 -9.48
C LEU A 200 18.74 -8.38 -10.52
N PHE A 201 17.96 -9.45 -10.42
CA PHE A 201 18.02 -10.58 -11.36
C PHE A 201 17.48 -10.21 -12.75
N GLU A 202 16.25 -9.71 -12.84
CA GLU A 202 15.56 -9.43 -14.11
C GLU A 202 16.21 -8.30 -14.90
N MET A 203 16.74 -7.28 -14.21
CA MET A 203 17.37 -6.14 -14.87
C MET A 203 18.89 -6.23 -14.90
N HIS A 204 19.53 -7.21 -14.26
CA HIS A 204 20.99 -7.29 -14.09
C HIS A 204 21.57 -5.94 -13.62
N LEU A 205 21.07 -5.46 -12.47
CA LEU A 205 21.48 -4.19 -11.87
C LEU A 205 22.58 -4.41 -10.83
N ASP A 206 23.40 -3.38 -10.63
CA ASP A 206 24.34 -3.34 -9.52
C ASP A 206 23.57 -3.27 -8.18
N PRO A 207 23.96 -4.04 -7.15
CA PRO A 207 23.28 -4.08 -5.85
C PRO A 207 23.13 -2.73 -5.15
N GLU A 208 24.03 -1.79 -5.42
CA GLU A 208 24.04 -0.42 -4.87
C GLU A 208 22.95 0.47 -5.49
N ARG A 209 22.47 0.13 -6.68
CA ARG A 209 21.41 0.88 -7.36
C ARG A 209 20.01 0.55 -6.84
N VAL A 210 19.86 -0.48 -6.01
CA VAL A 210 18.57 -0.92 -5.49
C VAL A 210 18.56 -0.90 -3.96
N LEU A 211 17.86 0.08 -3.40
CA LEU A 211 17.64 0.21 -1.96
C LEU A 211 16.33 -0.46 -1.55
N VAL A 212 16.36 -1.22 -0.46
CA VAL A 212 15.13 -1.73 0.17
C VAL A 212 14.60 -0.67 1.12
N LEU A 213 13.40 -0.19 0.83
CA LEU A 213 12.68 0.74 1.66
C LEU A 213 11.28 0.15 1.92
N PRO A 214 11.10 -0.58 3.02
CA PRO A 214 9.80 -1.14 3.36
C PRO A 214 8.77 -0.06 3.67
N ASP A 215 7.50 -0.37 3.42
CA ASP A 215 6.42 0.46 3.92
C ASP A 215 6.47 0.54 5.45
N ARG A 216 5.97 1.64 5.98
CA ARG A 216 5.88 1.89 7.41
C ARG A 216 4.47 2.31 7.76
N PRO A 217 3.99 1.96 8.97
CA PRO A 217 2.73 2.50 9.44
C PRO A 217 2.78 4.02 9.50
N LEU A 218 1.63 4.65 9.27
CA LEU A 218 1.48 6.09 9.47
C LEU A 218 1.80 6.44 10.93
N ARG A 219 2.54 7.53 11.18
CA ARG A 219 2.92 7.95 12.55
C ARG A 219 1.69 8.09 13.47
N ALA A 220 0.61 8.66 12.93
CA ALA A 220 -0.65 8.79 13.64
C ALA A 220 -1.23 7.45 14.15
N TRP A 221 -0.91 6.31 13.51
CA TRP A 221 -1.38 4.98 13.95
C TRP A 221 -0.50 4.46 15.09
N ILE A 222 0.80 4.72 15.02
CA ILE A 222 1.78 4.38 16.07
C ILE A 222 1.45 5.12 17.37
N ASP A 223 1.07 6.40 17.31
CA ASP A 223 0.70 7.15 18.52
C ASP A 223 -0.53 6.55 19.21
N ARG A 224 -1.43 5.93 18.45
CA ARG A 224 -2.62 5.23 18.98
C ARG A 224 -2.28 3.86 19.56
N GLN A 225 -1.21 3.22 19.07
CA GLN A 225 -0.66 1.98 19.61
C GLN A 225 -0.45 2.06 21.13
N GLN A 226 -0.05 3.22 21.65
CA GLN A 226 0.18 3.40 23.09
C GLN A 226 -1.09 3.19 23.93
N ARG A 227 -2.29 3.33 23.35
CA ARG A 227 -3.56 3.06 24.04
C ARG A 227 -3.86 1.58 24.17
N HIS A 228 -3.36 0.76 23.24
CA HIS A 228 -3.50 -0.70 23.28
C HIS A 228 -2.71 -1.34 24.44
N LEU A 229 -1.64 -0.66 24.86
CA LEU A 229 -0.79 -1.06 26.00
C LEU A 229 -1.40 -0.69 27.36
N ALA A 230 -2.53 0.02 27.40
CA ALA A 230 -3.17 0.49 28.64
C ALA A 230 -4.06 -0.56 29.34
N GLY A 231 -3.99 -1.83 28.91
CA GLY A 231 -4.70 -2.95 29.53
C GLY A 231 -6.12 -3.19 29.00
N GLU A 232 -6.70 -4.32 29.41
CA GLU A 232 -7.99 -4.81 28.90
C GLU A 232 -9.17 -3.87 29.23
N GLY A 233 -9.20 -3.27 30.42
CA GLY A 233 -10.25 -2.34 30.82
C GLY A 233 -10.36 -1.11 29.90
N VAL A 234 -9.22 -0.54 29.49
CA VAL A 234 -9.19 0.59 28.55
C VAL A 234 -9.66 0.18 27.17
N ARG A 235 -9.24 -1.00 26.69
CA ARG A 235 -9.72 -1.56 25.40
C ARG A 235 -11.24 -1.72 25.40
N LEU A 236 -11.83 -2.27 26.48
CA LEU A 236 -13.28 -2.42 26.59
C LEU A 236 -14.00 -1.08 26.60
N ALA A 237 -13.49 -0.07 27.33
CA ALA A 237 -14.06 1.28 27.34
C ALA A 237 -14.02 1.93 25.94
N LEU A 238 -12.92 1.78 25.20
CA LEU A 238 -12.80 2.27 23.83
C LEU A 238 -13.74 1.53 22.88
N ARG A 239 -13.89 0.21 23.02
CA ARG A 239 -14.89 -0.56 22.25
C ARG A 239 -16.30 -0.06 22.47
N ARG A 240 -16.69 0.23 23.72
CA ARG A 240 -18.00 0.81 24.03
C ARG A 240 -18.20 2.15 23.31
N ALA A 241 -17.26 3.07 23.49
CA ALA A 241 -17.31 4.40 22.86
C ALA A 241 -17.36 4.31 21.33
N TRP A 242 -16.58 3.40 20.73
CA TRP A 242 -16.57 3.17 19.29
C TRP A 242 -17.89 2.57 18.80
N CYS A 243 -18.43 1.55 19.46
CA CYS A 243 -19.71 0.93 19.09
C CYS A 243 -20.87 1.92 19.18
N THR A 244 -20.97 2.70 20.26
CA THR A 244 -22.03 3.72 20.40
C THR A 244 -21.94 4.75 19.27
N ARG A 245 -20.73 5.20 18.93
CA ARG A 245 -20.51 6.25 17.93
C ARG A 245 -20.65 5.77 16.49
N VAL A 246 -20.17 4.57 16.17
CA VAL A 246 -20.07 4.06 14.80
C VAL A 246 -21.23 3.13 14.45
N LEU A 247 -21.68 2.30 15.38
CA LEU A 247 -22.75 1.31 15.15
C LEU A 247 -24.10 1.74 15.72
N GLY A 248 -24.14 2.75 16.62
CA GLY A 248 -25.37 3.19 17.27
C GLY A 248 -25.98 2.14 18.20
N CYS A 249 -25.18 1.26 18.79
CA CYS A 249 -25.65 0.18 19.66
C CYS A 249 -26.20 0.71 21.01
N SER A 250 -27.19 0.00 21.57
CA SER A 250 -27.74 0.21 22.92
C SER A 250 -27.01 -0.63 24.00
N ASP A 251 -27.10 -0.22 25.26
CA ASP A 251 -26.24 -0.67 26.37
C ASP A 251 -26.23 -2.20 26.62
N ALA A 252 -27.36 -2.89 26.54
CA ALA A 252 -27.42 -4.31 26.88
C ALA A 252 -26.75 -5.23 25.83
N ALA A 253 -26.87 -4.89 24.53
CA ALA A 253 -26.19 -5.62 23.45
C ALA A 253 -24.69 -5.28 23.38
N LEU A 254 -24.32 -4.10 23.87
CA LEU A 254 -22.96 -3.59 23.91
C LEU A 254 -22.04 -4.46 24.76
N GLU A 255 -22.48 -4.86 25.96
CA GLU A 255 -21.62 -5.58 26.92
C GLU A 255 -21.11 -6.93 26.40
N ARG A 256 -22.00 -7.71 25.78
CA ARG A 256 -21.60 -8.97 25.15
C ARG A 256 -20.66 -8.72 23.97
N MET A 257 -20.97 -7.71 23.14
CA MET A 257 -20.17 -7.40 21.98
C MET A 257 -18.75 -6.95 22.33
N VAL A 258 -18.58 -6.09 23.33
CA VAL A 258 -17.25 -5.55 23.66
C VAL A 258 -16.34 -6.56 24.35
N THR A 259 -16.89 -7.56 25.04
CA THR A 259 -16.14 -8.60 25.75
C THR A 259 -15.73 -9.77 24.85
N GLU A 260 -16.48 -10.04 23.79
CA GLU A 260 -16.15 -11.09 22.83
C GLU A 260 -14.93 -10.72 21.93
N PRO A 261 -14.25 -11.71 21.32
CA PRO A 261 -13.14 -11.48 20.40
C PRO A 261 -13.55 -10.68 19.16
N TRP A 262 -12.73 -9.71 18.75
CA TRP A 262 -12.89 -8.90 17.53
C TRP A 262 -11.79 -9.24 16.54
N LEU A 263 -12.17 -9.79 15.39
CA LEU A 263 -11.31 -9.94 14.22
C LEU A 263 -11.59 -8.77 13.28
N CYS A 264 -10.55 -8.16 12.71
CA CYS A 264 -10.74 -7.08 11.74
C CYS A 264 -10.01 -7.34 10.44
N SER A 265 -10.68 -7.13 9.31
CA SER A 265 -10.09 -7.11 7.98
C SER A 265 -10.37 -5.76 7.31
N SER A 266 -9.42 -5.31 6.48
CA SER A 266 -9.65 -4.20 5.56
C SER A 266 -9.53 -4.70 4.13
N THR A 267 -10.54 -4.43 3.31
CA THR A 267 -10.72 -5.06 2.01
C THR A 267 -11.16 -4.04 0.97
N SER A 268 -10.72 -4.21 -0.27
CA SER A 268 -11.28 -3.52 -1.43
C SER A 268 -12.44 -4.29 -2.05
N TRP A 269 -12.85 -5.42 -1.48
CA TRP A 269 -13.87 -6.34 -2.00
C TRP A 269 -13.64 -6.66 -3.49
N THR A 270 -12.38 -6.87 -3.85
CA THR A 270 -11.92 -7.18 -5.20
C THR A 270 -11.52 -8.65 -5.31
N PRO A 271 -11.49 -9.23 -6.52
CA PRO A 271 -11.21 -10.67 -6.72
C PRO A 271 -9.85 -11.16 -6.19
N ASP A 272 -8.88 -10.25 -6.00
CA ASP A 272 -7.57 -10.53 -5.40
C ASP A 272 -7.61 -10.72 -3.87
N GLU A 273 -8.78 -10.59 -3.24
CA GLU A 273 -9.02 -10.87 -1.83
C GLU A 273 -10.08 -11.98 -1.72
N PRO A 274 -9.69 -13.27 -1.65
CA PRO A 274 -10.61 -14.39 -1.69
C PRO A 274 -11.33 -14.53 -0.33
N MET A 275 -12.35 -13.72 -0.12
CA MET A 275 -13.06 -13.63 1.15
C MET A 275 -13.82 -14.92 1.48
N GLU A 276 -14.09 -15.79 0.50
CA GLU A 276 -14.62 -17.14 0.74
C GLU A 276 -13.73 -17.91 1.72
N LEU A 277 -12.41 -17.80 1.58
CA LEU A 277 -11.46 -18.52 2.44
C LEU A 277 -11.56 -18.03 3.89
N LEU A 278 -11.69 -16.72 4.09
CA LEU A 278 -11.90 -16.16 5.43
C LEU A 278 -13.23 -16.65 6.02
N PHE A 279 -14.29 -16.63 5.23
CA PHE A 279 -15.62 -17.05 5.63
C PHE A 279 -15.69 -18.54 5.98
N GLN A 280 -15.01 -19.38 5.20
CA GLN A 280 -14.83 -20.80 5.51
C GLN A 280 -14.03 -20.99 6.81
N ALA A 281 -12.96 -20.21 7.02
CA ALA A 281 -12.21 -20.25 8.27
C ALA A 281 -13.10 -19.89 9.48
N MET A 282 -14.01 -18.91 9.35
CA MET A 282 -14.98 -18.61 10.40
C MET A 282 -15.90 -19.79 10.72
N ALA A 283 -16.34 -20.52 9.69
CA ALA A 283 -17.16 -21.71 9.87
C ALA A 283 -16.41 -22.84 10.61
N VAL A 284 -15.12 -23.02 10.32
CA VAL A 284 -14.26 -23.97 11.04
C VAL A 284 -14.10 -23.55 12.51
N LEU A 285 -13.78 -22.27 12.75
CA LEU A 285 -13.65 -21.73 14.11
C LEU A 285 -14.91 -21.95 14.96
N GLU A 286 -16.10 -21.79 14.38
CA GLU A 286 -17.36 -22.04 15.09
C GLU A 286 -17.64 -23.53 15.29
N ARG A 287 -17.59 -24.32 14.23
CA ARG A 287 -18.08 -25.71 14.24
C ARG A 287 -17.12 -26.68 14.89
N GLU A 288 -15.83 -26.50 14.69
CA GLU A 288 -14.79 -27.42 15.18
C GLU A 288 -14.22 -26.96 16.52
N HIS A 289 -14.14 -25.64 16.75
CA HIS A 289 -13.53 -25.09 17.96
C HIS A 289 -14.53 -24.41 18.91
N GLY A 290 -15.79 -24.23 18.50
CA GLY A 290 -16.82 -23.60 19.33
C GLY A 290 -16.61 -22.11 19.59
N TRP A 291 -15.70 -21.45 18.84
CA TRP A 291 -15.36 -20.04 19.04
C TRP A 291 -16.51 -19.12 18.64
N SER A 292 -16.59 -17.98 19.32
CA SER A 292 -17.54 -16.91 19.05
C SER A 292 -16.81 -15.58 18.89
N GLY A 293 -17.46 -14.61 18.27
CA GLY A 293 -16.93 -13.26 18.21
C GLY A 293 -17.51 -12.40 17.10
N HIS A 294 -16.79 -11.31 16.85
CA HIS A 294 -17.18 -10.28 15.89
C HIS A 294 -16.14 -10.19 14.78
N LEU A 295 -16.58 -10.34 13.54
CA LEU A 295 -15.75 -10.13 12.36
C LEU A 295 -16.10 -8.78 11.74
N PHE A 296 -15.21 -7.81 11.90
CA PHE A 296 -15.32 -6.50 11.26
C PHE A 296 -14.60 -6.50 9.94
N ILE A 297 -15.31 -6.14 8.87
CA ILE A 297 -14.73 -6.04 7.54
C ILE A 297 -14.99 -4.64 7.02
N THR A 298 -13.91 -3.89 6.86
CA THR A 298 -13.99 -2.49 6.41
C THR A 298 -13.64 -2.36 4.93
N GLY A 299 -14.28 -1.42 4.25
CA GLY A 299 -13.93 -1.03 2.88
C GLY A 299 -15.10 -1.08 1.91
N ARG A 300 -14.82 -0.76 0.64
CA ARG A 300 -15.82 -0.69 -0.44
C ARG A 300 -15.30 -1.36 -1.70
N GLY A 301 -16.18 -2.10 -2.36
CA GLY A 301 -15.90 -2.61 -3.69
C GLY A 301 -16.95 -3.58 -4.22
N PRO A 302 -16.72 -4.10 -5.44
CA PRO A 302 -17.77 -4.70 -6.26
C PRO A 302 -18.33 -6.01 -5.69
N LEU A 303 -17.54 -6.78 -4.94
CA LEU A 303 -17.96 -8.09 -4.42
C LEU A 303 -18.60 -8.03 -3.03
N GLN A 304 -18.70 -6.84 -2.41
CA GLN A 304 -19.18 -6.72 -1.04
C GLN A 304 -20.57 -7.37 -0.84
N SER A 305 -21.57 -6.99 -1.62
CA SER A 305 -22.93 -7.55 -1.50
C SER A 305 -22.95 -9.06 -1.78
N HIS A 306 -22.15 -9.53 -2.74
CA HIS A 306 -22.05 -10.97 -3.01
C HIS A 306 -21.59 -11.75 -1.76
N TYR A 307 -20.53 -11.29 -1.10
CA TYR A 307 -20.06 -11.93 0.11
C TYR A 307 -21.04 -11.80 1.27
N VAL A 308 -21.46 -10.58 1.58
CA VAL A 308 -22.22 -10.27 2.79
C VAL A 308 -23.65 -10.80 2.72
N GLU A 309 -24.32 -10.68 1.58
CA GLU A 309 -25.74 -11.02 1.44
C GLU A 309 -25.95 -12.44 0.90
N THR A 310 -25.00 -12.97 0.12
CA THR A 310 -25.15 -14.30 -0.49
C THR A 310 -24.32 -15.39 0.20
N ILE A 311 -23.04 -15.15 0.50
CA ILE A 311 -22.14 -16.21 0.99
C ILE A 311 -22.25 -16.35 2.51
N TRP A 312 -22.12 -15.24 3.26
CA TRP A 312 -22.12 -15.27 4.72
C TRP A 312 -23.36 -15.95 5.33
N PRO A 313 -24.61 -15.64 4.92
CA PRO A 313 -25.80 -16.25 5.52
C PRO A 313 -25.89 -17.77 5.29
N LYS A 314 -25.35 -18.26 4.16
CA LYS A 314 -25.34 -19.69 3.81
C LYS A 314 -24.45 -20.52 4.73
N LEU A 315 -23.54 -19.90 5.47
CA LEU A 315 -22.72 -20.60 6.45
C LEU A 315 -23.51 -21.02 7.70
N GLY A 316 -24.66 -20.40 7.98
CA GLY A 316 -25.48 -20.74 9.14
C GLY A 316 -24.74 -20.57 10.47
N LEU A 317 -23.89 -19.54 10.58
CA LEU A 317 -23.14 -19.25 11.80
C LEU A 317 -24.04 -18.52 12.80
N HIS A 318 -23.97 -18.92 14.06
CA HIS A 318 -24.75 -18.36 15.16
C HIS A 318 -23.90 -17.69 16.23
N ARG A 319 -22.60 -18.00 16.27
CA ARG A 319 -21.65 -17.48 17.27
C ARG A 319 -20.75 -16.38 16.72
N TRP A 320 -20.65 -16.25 15.40
CA TRP A 320 -19.94 -15.17 14.75
C TRP A 320 -20.88 -14.13 14.15
N HIS A 321 -20.57 -12.86 14.42
CA HIS A 321 -21.32 -11.71 13.91
C HIS A 321 -20.47 -10.93 12.89
N LEU A 322 -20.95 -10.83 11.65
CA LEU A 322 -20.29 -10.07 10.58
C LEU A 322 -20.72 -8.60 10.61
N HIS A 323 -19.75 -7.70 10.64
CA HIS A 323 -19.90 -6.24 10.58
C HIS A 323 -19.19 -5.73 9.34
N ALA A 324 -19.88 -5.67 8.20
CA ALA A 324 -19.36 -5.12 6.96
C ALA A 324 -19.62 -3.61 6.89
N LEU A 325 -18.57 -2.79 7.06
CA LEU A 325 -18.69 -1.36 7.29
C LEU A 325 -17.87 -0.53 6.30
N TRP A 326 -18.37 0.65 5.95
CA TRP A 326 -17.54 1.69 5.34
C TRP A 326 -17.20 2.74 6.40
N LEU A 327 -15.91 2.93 6.68
CA LEU A 327 -15.41 3.93 7.62
C LEU A 327 -14.81 5.10 6.83
N PRO A 328 -15.55 6.20 6.60
CA PRO A 328 -15.02 7.36 5.88
C PRO A 328 -13.94 8.10 6.69
N SER A 329 -14.05 8.05 8.03
CA SER A 329 -13.08 8.62 8.95
C SER A 329 -11.86 7.69 9.08
N ARG A 330 -10.69 8.17 8.65
CA ARG A 330 -9.41 7.48 8.91
C ARG A 330 -9.18 7.29 10.41
N ALA A 331 -9.70 8.21 11.23
CA ALA A 331 -9.62 8.08 12.67
C ALA A 331 -10.46 6.90 13.18
N ASP A 332 -11.66 6.68 12.66
CA ASP A 332 -12.51 5.57 13.14
C ASP A 332 -11.97 4.23 12.67
N TYR A 333 -11.38 4.20 11.46
CA TYR A 333 -10.66 3.04 10.94
C TYR A 333 -9.47 2.66 11.82
N ALA A 334 -8.56 3.59 12.09
CA ALA A 334 -7.39 3.28 12.91
C ALA A 334 -7.78 3.00 14.38
N GLU A 335 -8.87 3.57 14.88
CA GLU A 335 -9.39 3.24 16.21
C GLU A 335 -9.91 1.80 16.27
N LEU A 336 -10.72 1.37 15.29
CA LEU A 336 -11.18 -0.03 15.17
C LEU A 336 -10.00 -1.01 15.15
N LEU A 337 -8.97 -0.72 14.34
CA LEU A 337 -7.77 -1.56 14.32
C LEU A 337 -7.09 -1.59 15.70
N SER A 338 -7.02 -0.45 16.41
CA SER A 338 -6.40 -0.35 17.74
C SER A 338 -7.24 -0.90 18.90
N ILE A 339 -8.41 -1.49 18.63
CA ILE A 339 -9.26 -2.10 19.66
C ILE A 339 -9.68 -3.53 19.29
N ALA A 340 -9.24 -4.02 18.12
CA ALA A 340 -9.42 -5.40 17.70
C ALA A 340 -8.46 -6.36 18.45
N ASN A 341 -8.73 -7.66 18.39
CA ASN A 341 -7.82 -8.69 18.90
C ASN A 341 -6.79 -9.10 17.84
N VAL A 342 -7.24 -9.27 16.59
CA VAL A 342 -6.41 -9.77 15.48
C VAL A 342 -6.81 -9.08 14.19
N GLY A 343 -5.82 -8.66 13.43
CA GLY A 343 -5.95 -8.18 12.06
C GLY A 343 -5.87 -9.32 11.05
N ILE A 344 -6.63 -9.25 9.97
CA ILE A 344 -6.63 -10.25 8.91
C ILE A 344 -6.44 -9.55 7.57
N SER A 345 -5.48 -10.02 6.76
CA SER A 345 -5.27 -9.56 5.39
C SER A 345 -5.41 -10.73 4.42
N MET A 346 -6.45 -10.68 3.59
CA MET A 346 -6.69 -11.68 2.53
C MET A 346 -6.05 -11.27 1.20
N HIS A 347 -5.33 -10.15 1.14
CA HIS A 347 -4.82 -9.62 -0.12
C HIS A 347 -3.76 -10.52 -0.73
N MET A 348 -4.03 -11.00 -1.95
CA MET A 348 -3.09 -11.73 -2.76
C MET A 348 -2.25 -10.75 -3.60
N SER A 349 -0.98 -10.64 -3.24
CA SER A 349 -0.02 -9.89 -4.04
C SER A 349 -0.01 -10.40 -5.49
N SER A 350 -0.24 -9.48 -6.45
CA SER A 350 -0.24 -9.83 -7.87
C SER A 350 1.08 -10.45 -8.35
N SER A 351 2.21 -10.06 -7.73
CA SER A 351 3.54 -10.59 -8.06
C SER A 351 4.05 -11.62 -7.08
N GLY A 352 3.42 -11.79 -5.91
CA GLY A 352 3.96 -12.54 -4.77
C GLY A 352 5.18 -11.90 -4.10
N MET A 353 5.52 -10.64 -4.43
CA MET A 353 6.76 -10.00 -3.98
C MET A 353 6.55 -8.83 -3.01
N ASP A 354 5.33 -8.35 -2.82
CA ASP A 354 4.98 -7.25 -1.92
C ASP A 354 4.08 -7.69 -0.77
N LEU A 355 4.04 -6.85 0.27
CA LEU A 355 3.12 -6.99 1.38
C LEU A 355 2.05 -5.90 1.29
N PRO A 356 0.77 -6.23 1.52
CA PRO A 356 -0.30 -5.25 1.50
C PRO A 356 -0.09 -4.19 2.59
N MET A 357 -0.20 -2.91 2.23
CA MET A 357 -0.04 -1.79 3.17
C MET A 357 -0.93 -1.90 4.42
N LYS A 358 -2.10 -2.54 4.27
CA LYS A 358 -3.06 -2.82 5.35
C LYS A 358 -2.44 -3.59 6.52
N VAL A 359 -1.49 -4.47 6.25
CA VAL A 359 -0.73 -5.19 7.30
C VAL A 359 0.08 -4.19 8.13
N PHE A 360 0.68 -3.19 7.49
CA PHE A 360 1.40 -2.13 8.19
C PHE A 360 0.46 -1.22 8.98
N ASP A 361 -0.76 -0.94 8.49
CA ASP A 361 -1.75 -0.20 9.29
C ASP A 361 -2.07 -0.94 10.59
N MET A 362 -2.34 -2.24 10.51
CA MET A 362 -2.66 -3.09 11.65
C MET A 362 -1.48 -3.20 12.63
N TRP A 363 -0.25 -3.39 12.14
CA TRP A 363 0.94 -3.36 12.97
C TRP A 363 1.19 -1.99 13.60
N GLY A 364 0.91 -0.91 12.87
CA GLY A 364 0.96 0.45 13.39
C GLY A 364 0.01 0.65 14.56
N CYS A 365 -1.17 0.04 14.49
CA CYS A 365 -2.14 0.08 15.57
C CYS A 365 -1.79 -0.87 16.72
N GLY A 366 -0.85 -1.80 16.54
CA GLY A 366 -0.33 -2.67 17.60
C GLY A 366 -0.97 -4.05 17.70
N ILE A 367 -1.76 -4.45 16.70
CA ILE A 367 -2.40 -5.77 16.69
C ILE A 367 -1.57 -6.80 15.90
N PRO A 368 -1.61 -8.09 16.30
CA PRO A 368 -1.08 -9.18 15.48
C PRO A 368 -1.90 -9.31 14.19
N VAL A 369 -1.25 -9.78 13.11
CA VAL A 369 -1.89 -9.88 11.79
C VAL A 369 -1.79 -11.29 11.23
N VAL A 370 -2.88 -11.84 10.74
CA VAL A 370 -2.91 -13.06 9.93
C VAL A 370 -3.02 -12.66 8.46
N ALA A 371 -2.04 -13.05 7.66
CA ALA A 371 -1.97 -12.70 6.24
C ALA A 371 -1.98 -13.95 5.36
N LEU A 372 -2.69 -13.85 4.24
CA LEU A 372 -2.59 -14.83 3.16
C LEU A 372 -1.29 -14.60 2.39
N LEU A 373 -0.45 -15.63 2.29
CA LEU A 373 0.78 -15.62 1.50
C LEU A 373 0.72 -16.71 0.43
N LEU A 374 0.85 -16.29 -0.83
CA LEU A 374 1.03 -17.22 -1.94
C LEU A 374 2.53 -17.51 -2.07
N SER A 375 2.93 -18.75 -1.79
CA SER A 375 4.30 -19.21 -2.05
C SER A 375 4.44 -19.55 -3.53
N LEU A 376 5.41 -18.94 -4.22
CA LEU A 376 5.75 -19.25 -5.62
C LEU A 376 6.53 -20.58 -5.78
N SER A 377 6.53 -21.44 -4.76
CA SER A 377 7.24 -22.73 -4.78
C SER A 377 6.47 -23.80 -5.57
N GLY A 378 6.33 -23.65 -6.90
CA GLY A 378 6.09 -24.72 -7.89
C GLY A 378 4.88 -25.65 -7.76
N ALA A 379 4.18 -25.64 -6.64
CA ALA A 379 2.99 -26.41 -6.31
C ALA A 379 2.00 -25.38 -5.76
N GLY A 380 0.87 -25.20 -6.45
CA GLY A 380 -0.11 -24.15 -6.21
C GLY A 380 -0.80 -24.22 -4.85
N THR A 381 -0.04 -24.02 -3.78
CA THR A 381 -0.49 -24.09 -2.40
C THR A 381 -0.49 -22.67 -1.83
N SER A 382 -1.67 -22.14 -1.54
CA SER A 382 -1.83 -20.95 -0.71
C SER A 382 -1.49 -21.30 0.74
N ILE A 383 -0.74 -20.42 1.41
CA ILE A 383 -0.29 -20.63 2.78
C ILE A 383 -0.80 -19.48 3.65
N VAL A 384 -1.46 -19.79 4.77
CA VAL A 384 -1.87 -18.78 5.76
C VAL A 384 -0.76 -18.64 6.80
N GLN A 385 -0.25 -17.41 7.00
CA GLN A 385 0.77 -17.12 8.00
C GLN A 385 0.32 -16.00 8.94
N ALA A 386 0.40 -16.25 10.24
CA ALA A 386 0.33 -15.23 11.28
C ALA A 386 1.66 -14.47 11.36
N LEU A 387 1.65 -13.18 11.12
CA LEU A 387 2.81 -12.31 11.24
C LEU A 387 2.76 -11.54 12.57
N HIS A 388 3.79 -11.72 13.38
CA HIS A 388 3.97 -11.03 14.65
C HIS A 388 5.17 -10.08 14.59
N ARG A 389 5.05 -8.91 15.23
CA ARG A 389 6.18 -8.01 15.47
C ARG A 389 7.00 -8.58 16.62
N GLY A 390 8.23 -9.02 16.37
CA GLY A 390 9.02 -9.74 17.38
C GLY A 390 9.55 -8.82 18.48
N ALA A 391 9.26 -9.15 19.75
CA ALA A 391 10.23 -9.06 20.84
C ALA A 391 10.90 -10.44 20.94
N SER A 392 12.23 -10.48 21.05
CA SER A 392 13.00 -11.72 21.08
C SER A 392 12.68 -12.55 22.34
N HIS A 393 11.70 -13.43 22.27
CA HIS A 393 11.51 -14.46 23.29
C HIS A 393 12.19 -15.76 22.84
N LYS A 394 13.36 -16.03 23.43
CA LYS A 394 14.04 -17.32 23.39
C LYS A 394 13.22 -18.35 24.16
N SER A 395 12.18 -18.93 23.54
CA SER A 395 11.56 -20.16 24.04
C SER A 395 10.50 -20.66 23.06
N ALA A 396 10.87 -21.69 22.29
CA ALA A 396 10.04 -22.74 21.67
C ALA A 396 10.55 -23.07 20.26
N SER A 397 11.72 -23.70 20.21
CA SER A 397 12.20 -24.35 18.99
C SER A 397 11.39 -25.63 18.73
N ARG A 398 10.46 -25.59 17.79
CA ARG A 398 10.14 -26.75 16.96
C ARG A 398 10.32 -26.36 15.50
N ARG A 399 11.11 -27.16 14.79
CA ARG A 399 11.68 -26.89 13.46
C ARG A 399 10.59 -26.52 12.45
N CYS A 400 10.52 -25.26 12.05
CA CYS A 400 9.87 -24.83 10.82
C CYS A 400 10.92 -24.83 9.70
N HIS A 401 10.75 -25.68 8.69
CA HIS A 401 11.48 -25.52 7.43
C HIS A 401 10.73 -24.48 6.58
N GLY A 402 11.42 -23.38 6.25
CA GLY A 402 10.89 -22.31 5.40
C GLY A 402 10.38 -21.08 6.14
N SER A 403 11.23 -20.41 6.91
CA SER A 403 10.93 -19.13 7.55
C SER A 403 11.40 -17.95 6.68
N LEU A 404 10.46 -17.08 6.27
CA LEU A 404 10.74 -15.76 5.68
C LEU A 404 11.23 -14.82 6.79
N PHE A 405 12.54 -14.74 6.99
CA PHE A 405 13.14 -13.82 7.97
C PHE A 405 13.34 -12.42 7.38
N TYR A 406 12.71 -11.41 7.99
CA TYR A 406 13.02 -9.99 7.76
C TYR A 406 13.96 -9.48 8.88
N GLY A 407 15.29 -9.69 8.76
CA GLY A 407 16.29 -9.21 9.75
C GLY A 407 17.29 -8.20 9.16
N PRO A 408 17.80 -7.16 9.86
CA PRO A 408 18.49 -6.00 9.28
C PRO A 408 19.79 -6.30 8.48
N LEU A 409 20.16 -5.38 7.57
CA LEU A 409 21.47 -5.35 6.89
C LEU A 409 22.55 -5.04 7.93
N ARG A 410 23.49 -5.96 8.16
CA ARG A 410 24.72 -5.66 8.91
C ARG A 410 25.64 -4.83 8.00
N SER A 411 25.76 -3.54 8.24
CA SER A 411 26.93 -2.77 7.78
C SER A 411 28.14 -3.22 8.60
N ARG A 412 29.15 -3.79 7.96
CA ARG A 412 30.48 -3.92 8.56
C ARG A 412 31.09 -2.51 8.60
N SER A 413 31.12 -1.89 9.78
CA SER A 413 32.04 -0.79 10.07
C SER A 413 32.79 -1.15 11.35
N SER A 414 34.07 -1.44 11.19
CA SER A 414 35.07 -1.40 12.24
C SER A 414 35.29 0.06 12.64
N ASP A 415 34.86 0.46 13.84
CA ASP A 415 35.68 1.24 14.77
C ASP A 415 34.98 1.46 16.12
N PRO A 416 35.72 1.54 17.24
CA PRO A 416 35.19 1.65 18.59
C PRO A 416 35.08 3.10 19.07
N ALA A 417 34.22 3.30 20.08
CA ALA A 417 34.08 4.46 20.96
C ALA A 417 33.03 5.54 20.58
N GLY A 418 32.18 5.88 21.56
CA GLY A 418 31.41 7.11 21.62
C GLY A 418 29.91 6.91 21.88
N GLU A 419 29.52 6.96 23.15
CA GLU A 419 28.14 6.92 23.65
C GLU A 419 27.24 8.03 23.06
N GLY A 420 25.98 7.67 22.79
CA GLY A 420 24.94 8.59 22.35
C GLY A 420 23.68 7.85 21.94
N ALA A 421 22.94 7.31 22.91
CA ALA A 421 21.72 6.53 22.70
C ALA A 421 20.60 7.38 22.05
N ARG A 422 20.48 7.32 20.72
CA ARG A 422 19.22 7.57 20.00
C ARG A 422 18.66 6.21 19.58
N GLY A 423 17.65 5.73 20.30
CA GLY A 423 17.01 4.44 20.04
C GLY A 423 16.35 4.40 18.65
N THR A 424 16.99 3.75 17.70
CA THR A 424 16.37 3.34 16.44
C THR A 424 15.52 2.09 16.69
N LEU A 425 14.20 2.23 16.60
CA LEU A 425 13.24 1.11 16.62
C LEU A 425 13.48 0.20 15.40
N SER A 426 14.35 -0.80 15.56
CA SER A 426 14.55 -1.89 14.61
C SER A 426 13.65 -3.06 15.03
N GLY A 427 12.54 -3.25 14.32
CA GLY A 427 11.65 -4.39 14.53
C GLY A 427 11.93 -5.48 13.50
N GLU A 428 12.17 -6.71 13.95
CA GLU A 428 12.12 -7.91 13.10
C GLU A 428 10.67 -8.43 13.06
N TYR A 429 10.20 -8.83 11.87
CA TYR A 429 8.88 -9.42 11.68
C TYR A 429 9.03 -10.94 11.64
N CYS A 430 8.32 -11.66 12.54
CA CYS A 430 8.30 -13.11 12.61
C CYS A 430 7.00 -13.64 12.00
N ALA A 431 7.10 -14.61 11.09
CA ALA A 431 5.95 -15.32 10.54
C ALA A 431 5.78 -16.68 11.25
N TYR A 432 4.56 -16.96 11.68
CA TYR A 432 4.08 -18.22 12.24
C TYR A 432 3.10 -18.83 11.25
N LEU A 433 3.19 -20.12 10.97
CA LEU A 433 2.14 -20.83 10.25
C LEU A 433 1.02 -21.12 11.23
N LEU A 434 -0.20 -20.65 10.95
CA LEU A 434 -1.39 -21.16 11.65
C LEU A 434 -1.67 -22.54 11.05
N ARG A 435 -1.40 -23.58 11.83
CA ARG A 435 -1.87 -24.95 11.57
C ARG A 435 -3.08 -25.22 12.40
#